data_AF-A0AAU0VXL1-F1
#
_entry.id   AF-A0AAU0VXL1-F1
#
_cell.length_a   1.000
_cell.length_b   1.000
_cell.length_c   1.000
_cell.angle_alpha   90.00
_cell.angle_beta   90.00
_cell.angle_gamma   90.00
#
_symmetry.space_group_name_H-M   'P 1'
#
loop_
_entity.id
_entity.type
_entity.pdbx_description
1 polymer ?
#
loop_
_entity_poly.entity_id
_entity_poly.type
_entity_poly.pdbx_seq_one_letter_code
_entity_poly.pdbx_strand_id
1 'polypeptide(L)'
;MGHDVTPSPASLSEEEMTAALNAAAKLSGSELRRAATHLLNATGLPGRADFARHTALMWEEAPDGGRVLVAEVDWTALREDDSVYLHGGADKMLHLALSYAKGRPVHLDAYLNGFGTATAKTVLEAHMIGMGMEGFYILEDGSKLEELKAFHADLGIPAGQE
;
A
#
# COMPACT_ATOMS: atom_id res chain seq x y z
N MET A 1 24.70 1.56 -26.39
CA MET A 1 23.78 0.89 -25.45
C MET A 1 24.20 1.31 -24.06
N GLY A 2 23.54 2.31 -23.48
CA GLY A 2 23.81 2.67 -22.08
C GLY A 2 23.40 1.50 -21.22
N HIS A 3 24.28 1.05 -20.34
CA HIS A 3 23.85 0.19 -19.24
C HIS A 3 22.88 1.03 -18.40
N ASP A 4 21.57 0.76 -18.51
CA ASP A 4 20.61 1.25 -17.53
C ASP A 4 21.01 0.62 -16.19
N VAL A 5 21.78 1.38 -15.42
CA VAL A 5 22.13 0.99 -14.06
C VAL A 5 20.83 1.04 -13.26
N THR A 6 20.36 -0.13 -12.84
CA THR A 6 19.23 -0.19 -11.91
C THR A 6 19.61 0.60 -10.65
N PRO A 7 18.81 1.61 -10.26
CA PRO A 7 19.11 2.40 -9.06
C PRO A 7 19.06 1.52 -7.81
N SER A 8 19.63 2.03 -6.72
CA SER A 8 19.44 1.40 -5.41
C SER A 8 18.01 1.67 -4.92
N PRO A 9 17.33 0.69 -4.30
CA PRO A 9 16.05 0.92 -3.62
C PRO A 9 16.12 2.12 -2.65
N ALA A 10 17.23 2.27 -1.93
CA ALA A 10 17.42 3.33 -0.94
C ALA A 10 17.67 4.72 -1.56
N SER A 11 17.86 4.81 -2.89
CA SER A 11 18.00 6.08 -3.60
C SER A 11 16.69 6.62 -4.18
N LEU A 12 15.61 5.82 -4.16
CA LEU A 12 14.30 6.29 -4.61
C LEU A 12 13.62 7.13 -3.53
N SER A 13 12.98 8.21 -3.97
CA SER A 13 11.97 8.91 -3.17
C SER A 13 10.75 8.04 -2.91
N GLU A 14 9.88 8.48 -1.99
CA GLU A 14 8.60 7.82 -1.71
C GLU A 14 7.73 7.70 -2.98
N GLU A 15 7.63 8.77 -3.77
CA GLU A 15 6.85 8.79 -5.01
C GLU A 15 7.39 7.80 -6.04
N GLU A 16 8.72 7.76 -6.23
CA GLU A 16 9.37 6.85 -7.17
C GLU A 16 9.23 5.38 -6.74
N MET A 17 9.40 5.09 -5.44
CA MET A 17 9.20 3.75 -4.90
C MET A 17 7.74 3.31 -5.06
N THR A 18 6.79 4.19 -4.76
CA THR A 18 5.35 3.95 -4.95
C THR A 18 5.02 3.66 -6.40
N ALA A 19 5.58 4.44 -7.34
CA ALA A 19 5.40 4.23 -8.77
C ALA A 19 5.96 2.85 -9.21
N ALA A 20 7.15 2.47 -8.74
CA ALA A 20 7.76 1.19 -9.05
C ALA A 20 6.97 -0.01 -8.48
N LEU A 21 6.43 0.12 -7.25
CA LEU A 21 5.56 -0.89 -6.64
C LEU A 21 4.25 -1.06 -7.43
N ASN A 22 3.64 0.05 -7.83
CA ASN A 22 2.43 0.05 -8.64
C ASN A 22 2.67 -0.57 -10.03
N ALA A 23 3.82 -0.31 -10.64
CA ALA A 23 4.22 -0.93 -11.90
C ALA A 23 4.38 -2.45 -11.76
N ALA A 24 5.05 -2.92 -10.71
CA ALA A 24 5.18 -4.35 -10.41
C ALA A 24 3.82 -5.03 -10.25
N ALA A 25 2.93 -4.42 -9.45
CA ALA A 25 1.58 -4.93 -9.21
C ALA A 25 0.76 -5.01 -10.50
N LYS A 26 0.81 -3.98 -11.35
CA LYS A 26 0.11 -3.95 -12.64
C LYS A 26 0.63 -5.02 -13.60
N LEU A 27 1.95 -5.15 -13.73
CA LEU A 27 2.56 -6.14 -14.63
C LEU A 27 2.30 -7.58 -14.17
N SER A 28 2.10 -7.81 -12.88
CA SER A 28 1.79 -9.15 -12.36
C SER A 28 0.43 -9.69 -12.82
N GLY A 29 -0.50 -8.83 -13.27
CA GLY A 29 -1.87 -9.21 -13.63
C GLY A 29 -2.70 -9.78 -12.47
N SER A 30 -2.26 -9.58 -11.22
CA SER A 30 -2.89 -10.15 -10.03
C SER A 30 -3.57 -9.07 -9.19
N GLU A 31 -4.90 -9.17 -9.08
CA GLU A 31 -5.70 -8.29 -8.23
C GLU A 31 -5.29 -8.35 -6.75
N LEU A 32 -4.89 -9.53 -6.27
CA LEU A 32 -4.39 -9.69 -4.90
C LEU A 32 -3.06 -8.95 -4.68
N ARG A 33 -2.15 -8.98 -5.66
CA ARG A 33 -0.91 -8.19 -5.58
C ARG A 33 -1.21 -6.70 -5.64
N ARG A 34 -2.15 -6.26 -6.48
CA ARG A 34 -2.61 -4.86 -6.52
C ARG A 34 -3.19 -4.41 -5.18
N ALA A 35 -4.03 -5.22 -4.56
CA ALA A 35 -4.58 -4.96 -3.22
C ALA A 35 -3.49 -4.88 -2.14
N ALA A 36 -2.52 -5.81 -2.17
CA ALA A 36 -1.39 -5.79 -1.25
C ALA A 36 -0.56 -4.50 -1.40
N THR A 37 -0.26 -4.10 -2.64
CA THR A 37 0.48 -2.87 -2.93
C THR A 37 -0.30 -1.62 -2.50
N HIS A 38 -1.62 -1.57 -2.71
CA HIS A 38 -2.47 -0.46 -2.25
C HIS A 38 -2.36 -0.26 -0.74
N LEU A 39 -2.47 -1.34 0.03
CA LEU A 39 -2.32 -1.30 1.49
C LEU A 39 -0.90 -0.92 1.91
N LEU A 40 0.12 -1.48 1.27
CA LEU A 40 1.52 -1.16 1.55
C LEU A 40 1.80 0.33 1.34
N ASN A 41 1.33 0.92 0.24
CA ASN A 41 1.52 2.34 -0.05
C ASN A 41 0.90 3.23 1.04
N ALA A 42 -0.22 2.82 1.63
CA ALA A 42 -0.87 3.56 2.70
C ALA A 42 -0.16 3.47 4.07
N THR A 43 0.85 2.61 4.22
CA THR A 43 1.60 2.47 5.49
C THR A 43 2.63 3.58 5.73
N GLY A 44 2.99 4.34 4.70
CA GLY A 44 4.13 5.27 4.74
C GLY A 44 5.49 4.56 4.77
N LEU A 45 5.55 3.26 4.43
CA LEU A 45 6.80 2.53 4.25
C LEU A 45 7.58 2.92 2.98
N PRO A 46 6.94 3.15 1.81
CA PRO A 46 7.67 3.58 0.63
C PRO A 46 8.51 4.83 0.90
N GLY A 47 9.76 4.84 0.44
CA GLY A 47 10.71 5.93 0.70
C GLY A 47 11.46 5.85 2.04
N ARG A 48 11.09 4.96 2.97
CA ARG A 48 11.90 4.70 4.16
C ARG A 48 13.10 3.80 3.85
N ALA A 49 14.25 4.13 4.43
CA ALA A 49 15.48 3.36 4.24
C ALA A 49 15.41 1.94 4.83
N ASP A 50 14.67 1.75 5.92
CA ASP A 50 14.45 0.45 6.54
C ASP A 50 13.49 -0.43 5.73
N PHE A 51 12.56 0.15 4.97
CA PHE A 51 11.78 -0.58 3.97
C PHE A 51 12.62 -0.96 2.73
N ALA A 52 13.45 -0.03 2.24
CA ALA A 52 14.20 -0.18 1.00
C ALA A 52 15.10 -1.44 0.93
N ARG A 53 15.64 -1.90 2.07
CA ARG A 53 16.44 -3.15 2.12
C ARG A 53 15.65 -4.43 1.84
N HIS A 54 14.32 -4.37 1.94
CA HIS A 54 13.40 -5.47 1.63
C HIS A 54 12.85 -5.39 0.21
N THR A 55 13.37 -4.48 -0.61
CA THR A 55 12.90 -4.26 -1.97
C THR A 55 14.03 -4.53 -2.96
N ALA A 56 13.73 -5.26 -4.02
CA ALA A 56 14.59 -5.40 -5.18
C ALA A 56 14.01 -4.57 -6.33
N LEU A 57 14.87 -3.81 -7.00
CA LEU A 57 14.50 -3.07 -8.21
C LEU A 57 14.95 -3.82 -9.45
N MET A 58 14.14 -3.78 -10.50
CA MET A 58 14.51 -4.28 -11.81
C MET A 58 13.73 -3.55 -12.90
N TRP A 59 14.30 -3.54 -14.11
CA TRP A 59 13.65 -2.97 -15.28
C TRP A 59 12.93 -4.08 -16.04
N GLU A 60 11.61 -3.97 -16.16
CA GLU A 60 10.76 -4.91 -16.89
C GLU A 60 10.24 -4.30 -18.20
N GLU A 61 9.89 -5.15 -19.15
CA GLU A 61 9.25 -4.73 -20.39
C GLU A 61 7.75 -4.49 -20.15
N ALA A 62 7.30 -3.28 -20.49
CA ALA A 62 5.90 -2.91 -20.42
C ALA A 62 5.15 -3.36 -21.69
N PRO A 63 3.81 -3.55 -21.63
CA PRO A 63 3.02 -4.02 -22.78
C PRO A 63 3.08 -3.11 -24.01
N ASP A 64 3.48 -1.84 -23.86
CA ASP A 64 3.68 -0.88 -24.95
C ASP A 64 5.08 -0.96 -25.58
N GLY A 65 5.91 -1.90 -25.16
CA GLY A 65 7.29 -2.08 -25.60
C GLY A 65 8.28 -1.11 -24.93
N GLY A 66 7.82 -0.28 -24.00
CA GLY A 66 8.69 0.52 -23.13
C GLY A 66 9.34 -0.33 -22.04
N ARG A 67 10.31 0.26 -21.32
CA ARG A 67 10.81 -0.32 -20.06
C ARG A 67 10.27 0.46 -18.89
N VAL A 68 9.89 -0.23 -17.84
CA VAL A 68 9.43 0.38 -16.59
C VAL A 68 10.21 -0.19 -15.42
N LEU A 69 10.57 0.67 -14.47
CA LEU A 69 11.20 0.25 -13.23
C LEU A 69 10.11 -0.36 -12.34
N VAL A 70 10.36 -1.57 -11.84
CA VAL A 70 9.48 -2.27 -10.91
C VAL A 70 10.19 -2.52 -9.59
N ALA A 71 9.40 -2.56 -8.52
CA ALA A 71 9.85 -2.89 -7.18
C ALA A 71 9.19 -4.19 -6.70
N GLU A 72 10.01 -5.22 -6.46
CA GLU A 72 9.59 -6.48 -5.87
C GLU A 72 9.93 -6.49 -4.37
N VAL A 73 8.92 -6.78 -3.54
CA VAL A 73 9.05 -6.77 -2.08
C VAL A 73 9.30 -8.19 -1.59
N ASP A 74 10.36 -8.37 -0.79
CA ASP A 74 10.52 -9.57 0.02
C ASP A 74 9.60 -9.48 1.25
N TRP A 75 8.34 -9.85 1.04
CA TRP A 75 7.29 -9.87 2.05
C TRP A 75 7.63 -10.74 3.26
N THR A 76 8.42 -11.80 3.08
CA THR A 76 8.80 -12.67 4.20
C THR A 76 9.82 -11.95 5.07
N ALA A 77 10.90 -11.43 4.46
CA ALA A 77 11.93 -10.68 5.18
C ALA A 77 11.36 -9.42 5.84
N LEU A 78 10.48 -8.68 5.16
CA LEU A 78 9.84 -7.48 5.71
C LEU A 78 9.03 -7.79 6.97
N ARG A 79 8.38 -8.97 7.03
CA ARG A 79 7.57 -9.36 8.19
C ARG A 79 8.40 -9.79 9.40
N GLU A 80 9.55 -10.41 9.13
CA GLU A 80 10.46 -10.94 10.15
C GLU A 80 11.43 -9.87 10.68
N ASP A 81 11.39 -8.66 10.12
CA ASP A 81 12.28 -7.58 10.51
C ASP A 81 11.67 -6.71 11.62
N ASP A 82 12.07 -7.00 12.86
CA ASP A 82 11.65 -6.25 14.06
C ASP A 82 12.12 -4.78 14.08
N SER A 83 13.05 -4.38 13.20
CA SER A 83 13.50 -2.99 13.11
C SER A 83 12.59 -2.11 12.23
N VAL A 84 11.70 -2.71 11.42
CA VAL A 84 10.64 -1.97 10.71
C VAL A 84 9.53 -1.66 11.70
N TYR A 85 9.66 -0.53 12.39
CA TYR A 85 8.69 -0.13 13.39
C TYR A 85 7.47 0.55 12.74
N LEU A 86 6.30 -0.06 12.93
CA LEU A 86 4.98 0.49 12.62
C LEU A 86 4.07 0.34 13.84
N HIS A 87 3.05 1.19 13.94
CA HIS A 87 2.04 1.10 14.99
C HIS A 87 0.65 1.48 14.46
N GLY A 88 -0.38 1.14 15.23
CA GLY A 88 -1.76 1.53 14.93
C GLY A 88 -2.24 1.04 13.57
N GLY A 89 -2.79 1.95 12.75
CA GLY A 89 -3.34 1.64 11.44
C GLY A 89 -2.29 1.10 10.45
N ALA A 90 -1.06 1.63 10.46
CA ALA A 90 -0.03 1.24 9.51
C ALA A 90 0.44 -0.21 9.68
N ASP A 91 0.64 -0.66 10.93
CA ASP A 91 1.00 -2.05 11.25
C ASP A 91 -0.11 -3.02 10.81
N LYS A 92 -1.35 -2.66 11.12
CA LYS A 92 -2.54 -3.40 10.69
C LYS A 92 -2.66 -3.51 9.17
N MET A 93 -2.41 -2.42 8.43
CA MET A 93 -2.40 -2.41 6.96
C MET A 93 -1.28 -3.29 6.39
N LEU A 94 -0.08 -3.26 6.97
CA LEU A 94 1.02 -4.13 6.54
C LEU A 94 0.65 -5.61 6.74
N HIS A 95 0.05 -5.98 7.87
CA HIS A 95 -0.43 -7.34 8.10
C HIS A 95 -1.46 -7.79 7.07
N LEU A 96 -2.40 -6.92 6.70
CA LEU A 96 -3.38 -7.24 5.68
C LEU A 96 -2.75 -7.33 4.27
N ALA A 97 -1.80 -6.43 3.95
CA ALA A 97 -1.03 -6.47 2.72
C ALA A 97 -0.29 -7.81 2.55
N LEU A 98 0.36 -8.28 3.61
CA LEU A 98 1.04 -9.58 3.65
C LEU A 98 0.08 -10.75 3.41
N SER A 99 -1.13 -10.67 3.96
CA SER A 99 -2.19 -11.65 3.71
C SER A 99 -2.57 -11.72 2.24
N TYR A 100 -2.81 -10.57 1.61
CA TYR A 100 -3.07 -10.49 0.17
C TYR A 100 -1.90 -11.01 -0.68
N ALA A 101 -0.67 -10.64 -0.32
CA ALA A 101 0.53 -11.00 -1.07
C ALA A 101 0.89 -12.50 -0.97
N LYS A 102 0.63 -13.14 0.19
CA LYS A 102 1.07 -14.52 0.48
C LYS A 102 -0.08 -15.52 0.68
N GLY A 103 -1.34 -15.09 0.61
CA GLY A 103 -2.51 -15.95 0.79
C GLY A 103 -2.70 -16.45 2.23
N ARG A 104 -2.29 -15.67 3.23
CA ARG A 104 -2.46 -16.05 4.65
C ARG A 104 -3.79 -15.53 5.20
N PRO A 105 -4.56 -16.32 5.95
CA PRO A 105 -5.82 -15.85 6.54
C PRO A 105 -5.59 -14.70 7.53
N VAL A 106 -6.45 -13.67 7.45
CA VAL A 106 -6.49 -12.57 8.43
C VAL A 106 -7.90 -12.47 9.01
N HIS A 107 -7.98 -12.38 10.33
CA HIS A 107 -9.25 -12.18 11.05
C HIS A 107 -9.66 -10.70 11.02
N LEU A 108 -10.35 -10.28 9.95
CA LEU A 108 -10.73 -8.88 9.73
C LEU A 108 -11.44 -8.23 10.92
N ASP A 109 -12.24 -8.98 11.71
CA ASP A 109 -12.92 -8.46 12.90
C ASP A 109 -11.97 -7.86 13.94
N ALA A 110 -10.75 -8.40 14.06
CA ALA A 110 -9.72 -7.88 14.94
C ALA A 110 -9.05 -6.59 14.39
N TYR A 111 -9.15 -6.36 13.09
CA TYR A 111 -8.57 -5.21 12.41
C TYR A 111 -9.57 -4.06 12.32
N LEU A 112 -10.84 -4.36 11.95
CA LEU A 112 -11.91 -3.40 11.67
C LEU A 112 -12.43 -2.68 12.93
N ASN A 113 -12.42 -3.33 14.10
CA ASN A 113 -12.79 -2.71 15.37
C ASN A 113 -11.63 -1.84 15.89
N GLY A 114 -11.57 -0.58 15.46
CA GLY A 114 -10.55 0.39 15.90
C GLY A 114 -9.67 0.92 14.77
N PHE A 115 -10.24 1.07 13.57
CA PHE A 115 -9.68 1.93 12.54
C PHE A 115 -10.36 3.30 12.57
N GLY A 116 -9.56 4.36 12.38
CA GLY A 116 -10.07 5.64 11.91
C GLY A 116 -10.73 5.49 10.54
N THR A 117 -11.58 6.45 10.18
CA THR A 117 -12.41 6.38 8.97
C THR A 117 -11.56 6.25 7.69
N ALA A 118 -10.39 6.90 7.66
CA ALA A 118 -9.42 6.80 6.57
C ALA A 118 -8.87 5.37 6.40
N THR A 119 -8.42 4.72 7.48
CA THR A 119 -7.88 3.35 7.38
C THR A 119 -8.96 2.35 6.98
N ALA A 120 -10.19 2.52 7.51
CA ALA A 120 -11.32 1.69 7.11
C ALA A 120 -11.61 1.81 5.61
N LYS A 121 -11.58 3.03 5.07
CA LYS A 121 -11.75 3.29 3.64
C LYS A 121 -10.65 2.60 2.82
N THR A 122 -9.38 2.77 3.17
CA THR A 122 -8.25 2.12 2.48
C THR A 122 -8.37 0.60 2.47
N VAL A 123 -8.82 -0.01 3.57
CA VAL A 123 -9.03 -1.47 3.65
C VAL A 123 -10.18 -1.91 2.73
N LEU A 124 -11.28 -1.15 2.67
CA LEU A 124 -12.39 -1.44 1.76
C LEU A 124 -11.98 -1.31 0.29
N GLU A 125 -11.22 -0.27 -0.06
CA GLU A 125 -10.65 -0.10 -1.40
C GLU A 125 -9.77 -1.28 -1.78
N ALA A 126 -8.84 -1.70 -0.90
CA ALA A 126 -8.00 -2.87 -1.12
C ALA A 126 -8.83 -4.15 -1.33
N HIS A 127 -9.92 -4.31 -0.58
CA HIS A 127 -10.81 -5.44 -0.74
C HIS A 127 -11.53 -5.42 -2.09
N MET A 128 -12.04 -4.26 -2.52
CA MET A 128 -12.64 -4.08 -3.84
C MET A 128 -11.65 -4.37 -4.97
N ILE A 129 -10.41 -3.89 -4.85
CA ILE A 129 -9.31 -4.20 -5.77
C ILE A 129 -9.09 -5.71 -5.82
N GLY A 130 -8.90 -6.36 -4.67
CA GLY A 130 -8.59 -7.79 -4.59
C GLY A 130 -9.69 -8.71 -5.15
N MET A 131 -10.94 -8.24 -5.17
CA MET A 131 -12.07 -8.93 -5.80
C MET A 131 -12.22 -8.64 -7.30
N GLY A 132 -11.41 -7.75 -7.87
CA GLY A 132 -11.52 -7.29 -9.25
C GLY A 132 -12.75 -6.42 -9.51
N MET A 133 -13.25 -5.73 -8.49
CA MET A 133 -14.49 -4.94 -8.55
C MET A 133 -14.27 -3.46 -8.87
N GLU A 134 -13.01 -3.06 -9.08
CA GLU A 134 -12.69 -1.71 -9.55
C GLU A 134 -13.37 -1.43 -10.90
N GLY A 135 -13.99 -0.25 -11.00
CA GLY A 135 -14.76 0.14 -12.18
C GLY A 135 -16.20 -0.40 -12.22
N PHE A 136 -16.54 -1.40 -11.40
CA PHE A 136 -17.93 -1.87 -11.22
C PHE A 136 -18.63 -1.15 -10.08
N TYR A 137 -17.88 -0.74 -9.05
CA TYR A 137 -18.38 -0.07 -7.86
C TYR A 137 -17.51 1.14 -7.52
N ILE A 138 -18.13 2.15 -6.91
CA ILE A 138 -17.46 3.35 -6.40
C ILE A 138 -17.66 3.38 -4.88
N LEU A 139 -16.57 3.59 -4.15
CA LEU A 139 -16.62 3.82 -2.70
C LEU A 139 -16.61 5.33 -2.45
N GLU A 140 -17.69 5.84 -1.85
CA GLU A 140 -17.87 7.27 -1.58
C GLU A 140 -18.00 7.53 -0.08
N ASP A 141 -17.56 8.72 0.34
CA ASP A 141 -17.73 9.18 1.72
C ASP A 141 -19.22 9.43 2.00
N GLY A 142 -19.72 8.92 3.11
CA GLY A 142 -21.09 9.16 3.55
C GLY A 142 -21.26 10.49 4.28
N SER A 143 -22.49 11.00 4.35
CA SER A 143 -22.80 12.28 5.03
C SER A 143 -22.34 12.36 6.49
N LYS A 144 -22.31 11.23 7.20
CA LYS A 144 -21.83 11.16 8.59
C LYS A 144 -20.33 11.40 8.73
N LEU A 145 -19.54 11.04 7.71
CA LEU A 145 -18.11 11.34 7.71
C LEU A 145 -17.88 12.85 7.51
N GLU A 146 -18.70 13.51 6.71
CA GLU A 146 -18.63 14.97 6.54
C GLU A 146 -19.05 15.72 7.82
N GLU A 147 -20.09 15.25 8.51
CA GLU A 147 -20.47 15.77 9.83
C GLU A 147 -19.32 15.65 10.84
N LEU A 148 -18.63 14.49 10.86
CA LEU A 148 -17.49 14.25 11.74
C LEU A 148 -16.30 15.16 11.41
N LYS A 149 -15.95 15.29 10.12
CA LYS A 149 -14.88 16.18 9.66
C LYS A 149 -15.15 17.64 10.04
N ALA A 150 -16.39 18.11 9.87
CA ALA A 150 -16.80 19.46 10.28
C ALA A 150 -16.67 19.65 11.79
N PHE A 151 -17.12 18.67 12.59
CA PHE A 151 -16.98 18.70 14.04
C PHE A 151 -15.50 18.72 14.49
N HIS A 152 -14.62 17.93 13.86
CA HIS A 152 -13.19 17.95 14.14
C HIS A 152 -12.55 19.31 13.80
N ALA A 153 -12.93 19.91 12.68
CA ALA A 153 -12.48 21.25 12.30
C ALA A 153 -12.88 22.30 13.33
N ASP A 154 -14.12 22.25 13.84
CA ASP A 154 -14.62 23.16 14.89
C ASP A 154 -13.86 22.99 16.22
N LEU A 155 -13.39 21.78 16.51
CA LEU A 155 -12.56 21.49 17.69
C LEU A 155 -11.06 21.81 17.49
N GLY A 156 -10.65 22.27 16.31
CA GLY A 156 -9.24 22.50 15.98
C GLY A 156 -8.40 21.22 15.89
N ILE A 157 -9.05 20.07 15.73
CA ILE A 157 -8.39 18.78 15.49
C ILE A 157 -8.05 18.71 14.00
N PRO A 158 -6.77 18.65 13.60
CA PRO A 158 -6.40 18.58 12.20
C PRO A 158 -6.94 17.30 11.55
N ALA A 159 -7.41 17.42 10.31
CA ALA A 159 -7.87 16.28 9.52
C ALA A 159 -6.75 15.23 9.37
N GLY A 160 -7.04 13.97 9.72
CA GLY A 160 -6.11 12.84 9.54
C GLY A 160 -5.39 12.34 10.78
N GLN A 161 -5.76 12.76 12.01
CA GLN A 161 -5.27 12.17 13.27
C GLN A 161 -6.17 11.04 13.83
N GLU A 162 -7.07 10.47 13.02
CA GLU A 162 -7.91 9.31 13.40
C GLU A 162 -7.18 7.97 13.24
#